data_AF-A0A8S1GYG6-F1
#
_entry.id   AF-A0A8S1GYG6-F1
#
_cell.length_a   1.000
_cell.length_b   1.000
_cell.length_c   1.000
_cell.angle_alpha   90.00
_cell.angle_beta   90.00
_cell.angle_gamma   90.00
#
_symmetry.space_group_name_H-M   'P 1'
#
loop_
_entity.id
_entity.type
_entity.pdbx_description
1 polymer ?
#
loop_
_entity_poly.entity_id
_entity_poly.type
_entity_poly.pdbx_seq_one_letter_code
_entity_poly.pdbx_strand_id
1 'polypeptide(L)'
;MFSSIFRHKLAVINAIYSFAQTWAAGDNSTVEGCSNRCSVEDNNLKCWNSASQFYEQTLLGSMRSYISILIGIDQWHRRHGLDDGINLTKIGLEKSRFLSGFLEEDDVLDSDVLGFMRLLTARAQNMSTEVLSSIPHYQCPFPCEYRHDMYRNLFIASMVLNVCLLLTVVPFVVKLMRQENEWAKETLIPTRR
;
A
#
# COMPACT_ATOMS: atom_id res chain seq x y z
N MET A 1 7.19 7.95 42.58
CA MET A 1 8.32 7.46 41.75
C MET A 1 7.94 6.34 40.77
N PHE A 2 6.82 5.64 40.94
CA PHE A 2 6.38 4.54 40.05
C PHE A 2 5.66 4.97 38.74
N SER A 3 5.18 6.21 38.63
CA SER A 3 4.39 6.65 37.46
C SER A 3 5.22 7.00 36.21
N SER A 4 6.52 7.29 36.34
CA SER A 4 7.39 7.67 35.21
C SER A 4 7.85 6.44 34.41
N ILE A 5 8.17 5.34 35.12
CA ILE A 5 8.66 4.09 34.53
C ILE A 5 7.59 3.41 33.65
N PHE A 6 6.32 3.52 34.03
CA PHE A 6 5.21 2.91 33.27
C PHE A 6 4.95 3.60 31.92
N ARG A 7 5.15 4.93 31.82
CA ARG A 7 5.01 5.65 30.54
C ARG A 7 6.11 5.33 29.55
N HIS A 8 7.35 5.11 30.01
CA HIS A 8 8.46 4.73 29.13
C HIS A 8 8.29 3.32 28.58
N LYS A 9 7.77 2.37 29.38
CA LYS A 9 7.48 1.02 28.88
C LYS A 9 6.34 0.99 27.86
N LEU A 10 5.30 1.79 28.05
CA LEU A 10 4.17 1.87 27.10
C LEU A 10 4.59 2.47 25.74
N ALA A 11 5.49 3.47 25.76
CA ALA A 11 6.03 4.09 24.54
C ALA A 11 6.94 3.13 23.74
N VAL A 12 7.75 2.33 24.44
CA VAL A 12 8.61 1.32 23.79
C VAL A 12 7.77 0.19 23.19
N ILE A 13 6.70 -0.25 23.88
CA ILE A 13 5.80 -1.29 23.35
C ILE A 13 5.07 -0.80 22.09
N ASN A 14 4.60 0.46 22.05
CA ASN A 14 3.96 1.01 20.84
C ASN A 14 4.94 1.18 19.66
N ALA A 15 6.21 1.46 19.91
CA ALA A 15 7.24 1.52 18.85
C ALA A 15 7.57 0.13 18.28
N ILE A 16 7.50 -0.93 19.11
CA ILE A 16 7.69 -2.32 18.65
C ILE A 16 6.49 -2.80 17.83
N TYR A 17 5.26 -2.37 18.17
CA TYR A 17 4.08 -2.69 17.37
C TYR A 17 4.05 -2.01 15.99
N SER A 18 4.69 -0.85 15.82
CA SER A 18 4.84 -0.23 14.47
C SER A 18 5.79 -0.98 13.53
N PHE A 19 6.59 -1.92 14.03
CA PHE A 19 7.41 -2.81 13.21
C PHE A 19 6.69 -4.10 12.79
N ALA A 20 5.49 -4.36 13.31
CA ALA A 20 4.82 -5.67 13.15
C ALA A 20 3.83 -5.75 11.97
N GLN A 21 3.76 -4.77 11.07
CA GLN A 21 2.82 -4.76 9.94
C GLN A 21 3.43 -4.51 8.55
N THR A 22 4.70 -4.90 8.31
CA THR A 22 5.25 -4.83 6.94
C THR A 22 5.17 -6.13 6.15
N TRP A 23 4.69 -7.23 6.73
CA TRP A 23 4.82 -8.57 6.11
C TRP A 23 3.61 -9.02 5.28
N ALA A 24 2.67 -8.12 4.95
CA ALA A 24 1.65 -8.42 3.94
C ALA A 24 1.95 -7.71 2.63
N ALA A 25 2.27 -6.41 2.63
CA ALA A 25 2.60 -5.68 1.41
C ALA A 25 4.04 -5.98 0.99
N GLY A 26 4.27 -6.31 -0.29
CA GLY A 26 5.57 -6.71 -0.83
C GLY A 26 6.74 -5.79 -0.46
N ASP A 27 7.34 -6.06 0.69
CA ASP A 27 8.50 -5.39 1.26
C ASP A 27 9.77 -5.94 0.58
N ASN A 28 9.82 -5.83 -0.75
CA ASN A 28 11.06 -5.90 -1.50
C ASN A 28 11.26 -4.54 -2.15
N SER A 29 11.80 -3.60 -1.37
CA SER A 29 12.10 -2.21 -1.74
C SER A 29 13.18 -2.04 -2.83
N THR A 30 13.37 -3.07 -3.65
CA THR A 30 13.86 -3.00 -5.02
C THR A 30 13.05 -4.04 -5.76
N VAL A 31 12.03 -3.61 -6.51
CA VAL A 31 11.39 -4.50 -7.46
C VAL A 31 12.41 -4.73 -8.57
N GLU A 32 13.21 -5.79 -8.41
CA GLU A 32 14.29 -6.11 -9.35
C GLU A 32 13.71 -6.24 -10.77
N GLY A 33 14.26 -5.47 -11.69
CA GLY A 33 13.80 -5.41 -13.09
C GLY A 33 12.79 -4.31 -13.41
N CYS A 34 12.18 -3.62 -12.43
CA CYS A 34 11.27 -2.50 -12.68
C CYS A 34 12.07 -1.21 -12.99
N SER A 35 11.97 -0.68 -14.21
CA SER A 35 12.59 0.60 -14.58
C SER A 35 11.77 1.31 -15.65
N ASN A 36 11.53 2.61 -15.47
CA ASN A 36 10.93 3.50 -16.47
C ASN A 36 11.99 4.18 -17.36
N ARG A 37 13.28 3.89 -17.15
CA ARG A 37 14.40 4.53 -17.86
C ARG A 37 15.09 3.62 -18.88
N CYS A 38 14.64 2.37 -19.00
CA CYS A 38 15.19 1.47 -20.01
C CYS A 38 14.67 1.87 -21.39
N SER A 39 15.56 1.82 -22.38
CA SER A 39 15.20 2.06 -23.78
C SER A 39 15.39 0.78 -24.61
N VAL A 40 14.57 0.62 -25.65
CA VAL A 40 14.78 -0.40 -26.70
C VAL A 40 16.11 -0.16 -27.43
N GLU A 41 16.61 1.08 -27.41
CA GLU A 41 17.85 1.49 -28.06
C GLU A 41 19.10 1.22 -27.21
N ASP A 42 18.96 0.65 -26.01
CA ASP A 42 20.09 0.34 -25.13
C ASP A 42 20.98 -0.76 -25.74
N ASN A 43 22.29 -0.51 -25.84
CA ASN A 43 23.30 -1.35 -26.50
C ASN A 43 23.24 -2.86 -26.19
N ASN A 44 22.85 -3.23 -24.96
CA ASN A 44 22.84 -4.63 -24.51
C ASN A 44 21.43 -5.18 -24.27
N LEU A 45 20.36 -4.41 -24.49
CA LEU A 45 18.93 -4.75 -24.23
C LEU A 45 18.61 -5.34 -22.85
N LYS A 46 19.59 -5.47 -21.96
CA LYS A 46 19.47 -6.16 -20.68
C LYS A 46 18.51 -5.44 -19.73
N CYS A 47 18.57 -4.11 -19.73
CA CYS A 47 17.62 -3.25 -19.01
C CYS A 47 16.21 -3.48 -19.54
N TRP A 48 16.03 -3.32 -20.86
CA TRP A 48 14.74 -3.48 -21.54
C TRP A 48 14.10 -4.84 -21.32
N ASN A 49 14.85 -5.94 -21.53
CA ASN A 49 14.33 -7.30 -21.36
C ASN A 49 13.91 -7.57 -19.92
N SER A 50 14.69 -7.09 -18.94
CA SER A 50 14.34 -7.23 -17.53
C SER A 50 13.08 -6.44 -17.17
N ALA A 51 12.93 -5.23 -17.72
CA ALA A 51 11.74 -4.40 -17.52
C ALA A 51 10.50 -4.98 -18.21
N SER A 52 10.64 -5.47 -19.45
CA SER A 52 9.55 -6.16 -20.18
C SER A 52 9.04 -7.35 -19.39
N GLN A 53 9.95 -8.23 -18.95
CA GLN A 53 9.60 -9.40 -18.16
C GLN A 53 8.89 -9.03 -16.85
N PHE A 54 9.32 -7.95 -16.20
CA PHE A 54 8.66 -7.44 -15.01
C PHE A 54 7.21 -6.99 -15.29
N TYR A 55 6.99 -6.19 -16.33
CA TYR A 55 5.66 -5.71 -16.68
C TYR A 55 4.74 -6.84 -17.15
N GLU A 56 5.25 -7.80 -17.91
CA GLU A 56 4.50 -8.99 -18.32
C GLU A 56 4.01 -9.81 -17.12
N GLN A 57 4.88 -10.07 -16.14
CA GLN A 57 4.50 -10.78 -14.91
C GLN A 57 3.49 -9.99 -14.08
N THR A 58 3.66 -8.68 -14.00
CA THR A 58 2.75 -7.79 -13.27
C THR A 58 1.37 -7.75 -13.93
N LEU A 59 1.32 -7.67 -15.26
CA LEU A 59 0.08 -7.74 -16.04
C LEU A 59 -0.62 -9.08 -15.84
N LEU A 60 0.12 -10.18 -15.93
CA LEU A 60 -0.40 -11.53 -15.68
C LEU A 60 -0.96 -11.68 -14.26
N GLY A 61 -0.27 -11.16 -13.26
CA GLY A 61 -0.74 -11.12 -11.87
C GLY A 61 -2.03 -10.32 -11.70
N SER A 62 -2.12 -9.17 -12.37
CA SER A 62 -3.31 -8.32 -12.38
C SER A 62 -4.50 -9.02 -13.03
N MET A 63 -4.29 -9.70 -14.16
CA MET A 63 -5.32 -10.49 -14.86
C MET A 63 -5.81 -11.67 -14.02
N ARG A 64 -4.91 -12.39 -13.33
CA ARG A 64 -5.29 -13.47 -12.40
C ARG A 64 -6.14 -12.94 -11.24
N SER A 65 -5.77 -11.78 -10.70
CA SER A 65 -6.52 -11.13 -9.62
C SER A 65 -7.92 -10.73 -10.10
N TYR A 66 -8.03 -10.14 -11.29
CA TYR A 66 -9.30 -9.79 -11.91
C TYR A 66 -10.21 -11.03 -12.09
N ILE A 67 -9.69 -12.13 -12.63
CA ILE A 67 -10.43 -13.40 -12.78
C ILE A 67 -10.92 -13.92 -11.43
N SER A 68 -10.05 -13.89 -10.41
CA SER A 68 -10.39 -14.42 -9.11
C SER A 68 -11.51 -13.61 -8.43
N ILE A 69 -11.55 -12.29 -8.64
CA ILE A 69 -12.68 -11.44 -8.24
C ILE A 69 -13.96 -11.84 -8.98
N LEU A 70 -13.92 -12.04 -10.30
CA LEU A 70 -15.10 -12.47 -11.07
C LEU A 70 -15.65 -13.80 -10.58
N ILE A 71 -14.79 -14.77 -10.28
CA ILE A 71 -15.16 -16.05 -9.67
C ILE A 71 -15.84 -15.84 -8.32
N GLY A 72 -15.26 -14.99 -7.47
CA GLY A 72 -15.83 -14.68 -6.15
C GLY A 72 -17.21 -14.03 -6.24
N ILE A 73 -17.42 -13.13 -7.21
CA ILE A 73 -18.72 -12.50 -7.46
C ILE A 73 -19.75 -13.54 -7.93
N ASP A 74 -19.38 -14.42 -8.87
CA ASP A 74 -20.27 -15.50 -9.34
C ASP A 74 -20.69 -16.43 -8.19
N GLN A 75 -19.73 -16.87 -7.39
CA GLN A 75 -19.98 -17.71 -6.21
C GLN A 75 -20.80 -17.01 -5.13
N TRP A 76 -20.68 -15.69 -4.99
CA TRP A 76 -21.55 -14.93 -4.10
C TRP A 76 -22.99 -14.96 -4.61
N HIS A 77 -23.24 -14.76 -5.91
CA HIS A 77 -24.59 -14.82 -6.49
C HIS A 77 -25.21 -16.21 -6.36
N ARG A 78 -24.44 -17.28 -6.60
CA ARG A 78 -24.86 -18.67 -6.37
C ARG A 78 -25.32 -18.95 -4.94
N ARG A 79 -24.70 -18.28 -3.96
CA ARG A 79 -25.06 -18.42 -2.55
C ARG A 79 -26.25 -17.54 -2.12
N HIS A 80 -26.70 -16.62 -2.96
CA HIS A 80 -27.68 -15.58 -2.61
C HIS A 80 -28.88 -15.51 -3.58
N GLY A 81 -29.33 -16.66 -4.10
CA GLY A 81 -30.59 -16.77 -4.85
C GLY A 81 -30.46 -16.75 -6.38
N LEU A 82 -29.24 -16.83 -6.92
CA LEU A 82 -28.98 -17.10 -8.33
C LEU A 82 -28.20 -18.41 -8.48
N ASP A 83 -28.86 -19.56 -8.32
CA ASP A 83 -28.21 -20.88 -8.30
C ASP A 83 -27.36 -21.17 -9.55
N ASP A 84 -27.80 -20.68 -10.72
CA ASP A 84 -27.08 -20.80 -12.00
C ASP A 84 -25.88 -19.85 -12.12
N GLY A 85 -25.71 -18.93 -11.18
CA GLY A 85 -24.69 -17.89 -11.18
C GLY A 85 -24.91 -16.85 -12.27
N ILE A 86 -23.89 -16.03 -12.50
CA ILE A 86 -23.86 -15.01 -13.54
C ILE A 86 -23.23 -15.59 -14.80
N ASN A 87 -23.74 -15.15 -15.95
CA ASN A 87 -23.12 -15.42 -17.24
C ASN A 87 -21.98 -14.41 -17.50
N LEU A 88 -20.78 -14.74 -17.03
CA LEU A 88 -19.57 -13.92 -17.15
C LEU A 88 -19.15 -13.73 -18.62
N THR A 89 -19.42 -14.69 -19.50
CA THR A 89 -19.10 -14.56 -20.93
C THR A 89 -19.97 -13.51 -21.61
N LYS A 90 -21.26 -13.45 -21.29
CA LYS A 90 -22.17 -12.39 -21.77
C LYS A 90 -21.72 -11.02 -21.28
N ILE A 91 -21.37 -10.89 -20.00
CA ILE A 91 -20.88 -9.62 -19.42
C ILE A 91 -19.57 -9.20 -20.07
N GLY A 92 -18.62 -10.13 -20.25
CA GLY A 92 -17.36 -9.85 -20.95
C GLY A 92 -17.58 -9.39 -22.39
N LEU A 93 -18.55 -9.97 -23.09
CA LEU A 93 -18.91 -9.57 -24.45
C LEU A 93 -19.55 -8.18 -24.51
N GLU A 94 -20.45 -7.87 -23.58
CA GLU A 94 -21.12 -6.57 -23.52
C GLU A 94 -20.13 -5.45 -23.16
N LYS A 95 -19.27 -5.69 -22.16
CA LYS A 95 -18.25 -4.73 -21.74
C LYS A 95 -17.14 -4.57 -22.77
N SER A 96 -16.75 -5.63 -23.49
CA SER A 96 -15.79 -5.52 -24.59
C SER A 96 -16.35 -4.68 -25.76
N ARG A 97 -17.63 -4.83 -26.10
CA ARG A 97 -18.27 -3.94 -27.10
C ARG A 97 -18.37 -2.49 -26.63
N PHE A 98 -18.71 -2.29 -25.36
CA PHE A 98 -18.72 -0.97 -24.77
C PHE A 98 -17.33 -0.32 -24.87
N LEU A 99 -16.28 -1.06 -24.51
CA LEU A 99 -14.90 -0.59 -24.59
C LEU A 99 -14.48 -0.28 -26.04
N SER A 100 -14.85 -1.12 -27.02
CA SER A 100 -14.60 -0.84 -28.44
C SER A 100 -15.27 0.43 -28.97
N GLY A 101 -16.30 0.94 -28.29
CA GLY A 101 -16.91 2.21 -28.64
C GLY A 101 -16.14 3.45 -28.16
N PHE A 102 -15.20 3.28 -27.23
CA PHE A 102 -14.35 4.35 -26.69
C PHE A 102 -12.91 4.32 -27.21
N LEU A 103 -12.57 3.31 -28.01
CA LEU A 103 -11.23 3.12 -28.53
C LEU A 103 -10.99 4.05 -29.71
N GLU A 104 -10.00 4.94 -29.59
CA GLU A 104 -9.50 5.73 -30.71
C GLU A 104 -8.55 4.89 -31.58
N GLU A 105 -8.36 5.29 -32.83
CA GLU A 105 -7.58 4.52 -33.82
C GLU A 105 -6.10 4.34 -33.42
N ASP A 106 -5.59 5.22 -32.55
CA ASP A 106 -4.22 5.20 -32.02
C ASP A 106 -4.09 4.51 -30.64
N ASP A 107 -5.17 3.93 -30.10
CA ASP A 107 -5.10 3.25 -28.81
C ASP A 107 -4.42 1.88 -28.91
N VAL A 108 -3.58 1.57 -27.91
CA VAL A 108 -2.82 0.30 -27.78
C VAL A 108 -3.72 -0.94 -27.63
N LEU A 109 -5.03 -0.74 -27.48
CA LEU A 109 -6.03 -1.77 -27.27
C LEU A 109 -6.55 -2.31 -28.61
N ASP A 110 -5.80 -3.25 -29.18
CA ASP A 110 -6.17 -3.96 -30.40
C ASP A 110 -7.28 -5.01 -30.16
N SER A 111 -7.94 -5.42 -31.24
CA SER A 111 -8.84 -6.56 -31.37
C SER A 111 -8.32 -7.84 -30.68
N ASP A 112 -7.02 -8.07 -30.70
CA ASP A 112 -6.36 -9.19 -30.03
C ASP A 112 -6.48 -9.11 -28.50
N VAL A 113 -6.40 -7.92 -27.90
CA VAL A 113 -6.59 -7.71 -26.46
C VAL A 113 -8.04 -8.01 -26.06
N LEU A 114 -9.01 -7.63 -26.91
CA LEU A 114 -10.42 -7.97 -26.72
C LEU A 114 -10.66 -9.48 -26.84
N GLY A 115 -9.98 -10.15 -27.78
CA GLY A 115 -9.99 -11.60 -27.91
C GLY A 115 -9.45 -12.32 -26.67
N PHE A 116 -8.34 -11.81 -26.13
CA PHE A 116 -7.74 -12.35 -24.91
C PHE A 116 -8.64 -12.15 -23.68
N MET A 117 -9.28 -10.98 -23.52
CA MET A 117 -10.26 -10.74 -22.45
C MET A 117 -11.46 -11.69 -22.52
N ARG A 118 -11.94 -12.03 -23.72
CA ARG A 118 -13.00 -13.03 -23.91
C ARG A 118 -12.54 -14.43 -23.50
N LEU A 119 -11.31 -14.81 -23.84
CA LEU A 119 -10.73 -16.09 -23.41
C LEU A 119 -10.64 -16.18 -21.87
N LEU A 120 -10.17 -15.10 -21.24
CA LEU A 120 -10.04 -15.04 -19.78
C LEU A 120 -11.40 -15.15 -19.07
N THR A 121 -12.41 -14.42 -19.54
CA THR A 121 -13.76 -14.47 -18.96
C THR A 121 -14.44 -15.82 -19.18
N ALA A 122 -14.23 -16.47 -20.32
CA ALA A 122 -14.69 -17.83 -20.56
C ALA A 122 -14.03 -18.85 -19.60
N ARG A 123 -12.72 -18.71 -19.38
CA ARG A 123 -12.00 -19.55 -18.42
C ARG A 123 -12.47 -19.30 -16.98
N ALA A 124 -12.74 -18.04 -16.63
CA ALA A 124 -13.27 -17.67 -15.33
C ALA A 124 -14.63 -18.32 -15.05
N GLN A 125 -15.54 -18.34 -16.03
CA GLN A 125 -16.84 -19.02 -15.93
C GLN A 125 -16.69 -20.52 -15.64
N ASN A 126 -15.74 -21.17 -16.30
CA ASN A 126 -15.51 -22.60 -16.08
C ASN A 126 -14.99 -22.85 -14.65
N MET A 127 -14.06 -22.02 -14.19
CA MET A 127 -13.44 -22.12 -12.86
C MET A 127 -14.37 -21.69 -11.72
N SER A 128 -15.41 -20.90 -11.99
CA SER A 128 -16.31 -20.41 -10.93
C SER A 128 -17.25 -21.48 -10.37
N THR A 129 -17.41 -22.58 -11.10
CA THR A 129 -18.21 -23.74 -10.67
C THR A 129 -17.57 -24.52 -9.52
N GLU A 130 -16.24 -24.43 -9.37
CA GLU A 130 -15.50 -25.02 -8.25
C GLU A 130 -15.49 -24.06 -7.05
N VAL A 131 -15.71 -24.56 -5.84
CA VAL A 131 -15.76 -23.72 -4.62
C VAL A 131 -14.35 -23.20 -4.30
N LEU A 132 -14.15 -21.89 -4.41
CA LEU A 132 -12.90 -21.24 -4.05
C LEU A 132 -12.89 -21.01 -2.54
N SER A 133 -11.97 -21.67 -1.81
CA SER A 133 -11.93 -21.62 -0.34
C SER A 133 -11.39 -20.30 0.22
N SER A 134 -10.75 -19.46 -0.60
CA SER A 134 -10.14 -18.21 -0.16
C SER A 134 -10.34 -17.10 -1.18
N ILE A 135 -10.72 -15.92 -0.68
CA ILE A 135 -10.73 -14.67 -1.46
C ILE A 135 -9.26 -14.31 -1.72
N PRO A 136 -8.87 -14.00 -2.96
CA PRO A 136 -7.51 -13.56 -3.26
C PRO A 136 -7.23 -12.24 -2.55
N HIS A 137 -6.09 -12.13 -1.87
CA HIS A 137 -5.57 -10.82 -1.48
C HIS A 137 -4.93 -10.18 -2.71
N TYR A 138 -5.44 -9.02 -3.11
CA TYR A 138 -4.85 -8.21 -4.17
C TYR A 138 -3.97 -7.14 -3.55
N GLN A 139 -2.85 -6.88 -4.20
CA GLN A 139 -1.99 -5.74 -3.90
C GLN A 139 -1.73 -5.02 -5.21
N CYS A 140 -1.99 -3.71 -5.20
CA CYS A 140 -1.65 -2.88 -6.36
C CYS A 140 -0.13 -2.91 -6.54
N PRO A 141 0.36 -3.00 -7.79
CA PRO A 141 1.79 -2.96 -8.05
C PRO A 141 2.36 -1.63 -7.54
N PHE A 142 3.50 -1.71 -6.86
CA PHE A 142 4.23 -0.52 -6.43
C PHE A 142 4.87 0.18 -7.64
N PRO A 143 4.98 1.52 -7.63
CA PRO A 143 5.68 2.24 -8.69
C PRO A 143 7.16 1.82 -8.75
N CYS A 144 7.73 1.65 -9.94
CA CYS A 144 9.14 1.27 -10.11
C CYS A 144 10.14 2.18 -9.38
N GLU A 145 9.85 3.48 -9.31
CA GLU A 145 10.75 4.46 -8.68
C GLU A 145 10.37 4.79 -7.23
N TYR A 146 9.48 4.00 -6.61
CA TYR A 146 9.04 4.28 -5.24
C TYR A 146 10.16 4.00 -4.23
N ARG A 147 10.76 5.07 -3.70
CA ARG A 147 11.91 5.00 -2.80
C ARG A 147 11.46 5.02 -1.33
N HIS A 148 11.09 3.86 -0.79
CA HIS A 148 10.69 3.69 0.61
C HIS A 148 11.71 4.25 1.61
N ASP A 149 13.00 4.13 1.31
CA ASP A 149 14.09 4.57 2.18
C ASP A 149 14.01 6.07 2.50
N MET A 150 13.56 6.89 1.55
CA MET A 150 13.48 8.34 1.76
C MET A 150 12.42 8.66 2.83
N TYR A 151 11.21 8.12 2.68
CA TYR A 151 10.12 8.32 3.64
C TYR A 151 10.43 7.71 5.00
N ARG A 152 11.05 6.52 5.03
CA ARG A 152 11.49 5.88 6.27
C ARG A 152 12.52 6.76 7.00
N ASN A 153 13.51 7.28 6.29
CA ASN A 153 14.55 8.13 6.88
C ASN A 153 14.00 9.47 7.36
N LEU A 154 13.08 10.10 6.61
CA LEU A 154 12.37 11.31 7.03
C LEU A 154 11.52 11.08 8.28
N PHE A 155 10.81 9.96 8.35
CA PHE A 155 10.01 9.59 9.51
C PHE A 155 10.89 9.39 10.75
N ILE A 156 11.99 8.66 10.62
CA ILE A 156 12.96 8.45 11.71
C ILE A 156 13.55 9.80 12.16
N ALA A 157 13.98 10.66 11.23
CA ALA A 157 14.52 11.97 11.54
C ALA A 157 13.50 12.85 12.30
N SER A 158 12.24 12.84 11.85
CA SER A 158 11.14 13.54 12.53
C SER A 158 10.93 13.02 13.96
N MET A 159 10.91 11.71 14.16
CA MET A 159 10.77 11.11 15.49
C MET A 159 11.92 11.51 16.43
N VAL A 160 13.16 11.46 15.94
CA VAL A 160 14.34 11.88 16.71
C VAL A 160 14.25 13.36 17.10
N LEU A 161 13.91 14.24 16.16
CA LEU A 161 13.77 15.67 16.42
C LEU A 161 12.69 15.96 17.47
N ASN A 162 11.55 15.29 17.41
CA ASN A 162 10.47 15.43 18.39
C ASN A 162 10.92 14.98 19.80
N VAL A 163 11.66 13.87 19.88
CA VAL A 163 12.22 13.40 21.17
C VAL A 163 13.25 14.39 21.71
N CYS A 164 14.15 14.90 20.87
CA CYS A 164 15.12 15.93 21.27
C CYS A 164 14.43 17.21 21.76
N LEU A 165 13.36 17.63 21.10
CA LEU A 165 12.57 18.80 21.51
C LEU A 165 11.91 18.59 22.88
N LEU A 166 11.32 17.42 23.13
CA LEU A 166 10.77 17.10 24.44
C LEU A 166 11.85 17.11 25.53
N LEU A 167 13.03 16.56 25.25
CA LEU A 167 14.15 16.52 26.20
C LEU A 167 14.72 17.92 26.50
N THR A 168 14.58 18.90 25.60
CA THR A 168 15.08 20.27 25.85
C THR A 168 14.01 21.17 26.47
N VAL A 169 12.77 21.11 25.97
CA VAL A 169 11.68 22.00 26.40
C VAL A 169 11.19 21.66 27.81
N VAL A 170 11.02 20.38 28.14
CA VAL A 170 10.53 19.97 29.46
C VAL A 170 11.43 20.46 30.61
N PRO A 171 12.76 20.24 30.62
CA PRO A 171 13.61 20.74 31.70
C PRO A 171 13.69 22.27 31.71
N PHE A 172 13.60 22.92 30.54
CA PHE A 172 13.57 24.38 30.46
C PHE A 172 12.32 24.96 31.15
N VAL A 173 11.13 24.44 30.84
CA VAL A 173 9.87 24.84 31.49
C VAL A 173 9.89 24.55 32.99
N VAL A 174 10.42 23.39 33.40
CA VAL A 174 10.54 23.05 34.83
C VAL A 174 11.46 24.02 35.57
N LYS A 175 12.59 24.43 34.96
CA LYS A 175 13.47 25.45 35.56
C LYS A 175 12.77 26.80 35.66
N LEU A 176 12.05 27.21 34.62
CA LEU A 176 11.33 28.48 34.59
C LEU A 176 10.24 28.54 35.67
N MET A 177 9.42 27.49 35.80
CA MET A 177 8.42 27.41 36.87
C MET A 177 9.04 27.37 38.28
N ARG A 178 10.20 26.72 38.46
CA ARG A 178 10.91 26.76 39.75
C ARG A 178 11.37 28.18 40.08
N GLN A 179 11.91 28.90 39.10
CA GLN A 179 12.33 30.27 39.29
C GLN A 179 11.14 31.16 39.66
N GLU A 180 10.03 31.13 38.92
CA GLU A 180 8.83 31.91 39.26
C GLU A 180 8.33 31.62 40.67
N ASN A 181 8.32 30.35 41.11
CA ASN A 181 7.93 29.98 42.46
C ASN A 181 8.85 30.55 43.55
N GLU A 182 10.17 30.64 43.30
CA GLU A 182 11.09 31.27 44.25
C GLU A 182 10.87 32.79 44.32
N TRP A 183 10.66 33.46 43.18
CA TRP A 183 10.37 34.90 43.14
C TRP A 183 9.03 35.24 43.82
N ALA A 184 8.03 34.38 43.67
CA ALA A 184 6.75 34.50 44.37
C ALA A 184 6.88 34.37 45.90
N LYS A 185 7.81 33.55 46.40
CA LYS A 185 8.08 33.43 47.84
C LYS A 185 8.78 34.66 48.39
N GLU A 186 9.77 35.22 47.68
CA GLU A 186 10.51 36.41 48.12
C GLU A 186 9.61 37.65 48.20
N THR A 187 8.65 37.79 47.29
CA THR A 187 7.68 38.91 47.28
C THR A 187 6.60 38.80 48.37
N LEU A 188 6.39 37.62 48.95
CA LEU A 188 5.42 37.39 50.03
C LEU A 188 6.00 37.58 51.45
N ILE A 189 7.30 37.88 51.59
CA ILE A 189 7.88 38.24 52.89
C ILE A 189 7.53 39.72 53.16
N PRO A 190 6.58 40.04 54.07
CA PRO A 190 6.29 41.42 54.41
C PRO A 190 7.54 42.02 55.05
N THR A 191 8.00 43.15 54.51
CA THR A 191 9.00 44.00 55.14
C THR A 191 8.45 44.43 56.50
N ARG A 192 8.82 43.68 57.55
CA ARG A 192 8.56 44.05 58.94
C ARG A 192 9.43 45.28 59.24
N ARG A 193 8.85 46.46 59.00
CA ARG A 193 9.34 47.75 59.48
C ARG A 193 8.83 47.98 60.90
#